data_AF-A0AAW0LJR5-F1
#
_entry.id   AF-A0AAW0LJR5-F1
#
_cell.length_a   1.000
_cell.length_b   1.000
_cell.length_c   1.000
_cell.angle_alpha   90.00
_cell.angle_beta   90.00
_cell.angle_gamma   90.00
#
_symmetry.space_group_name_H-M   'P 1'
#
loop_
_entity.id
_entity.type
_entity.pdbx_description
1 polymer ?
#
loop_
_entity_poly.entity_id
_entity_poly.type
_entity_poly.pdbx_seq_one_letter_code
_entity_poly.pdbx_strand_id
1 'polypeptide(L)'
;MGIFKIFRGNKKWDWKRSGTQNEGEAVPECLSWLDSQLSQSVVFLCFGSLGLFSIEQLKEIALGLKKSDQRFSWVVRNPPSEKHGLAVSA
;
A
#
# COMPACT_ATOMS: atom_id res chain seq x y z
N MET A 1 9.11 5.03 11.81
CA MET A 1 8.44 6.23 11.27
C MET A 1 7.54 5.80 10.10
N GLY A 2 6.23 5.68 10.31
CA GLY A 2 5.29 5.44 9.21
C GLY A 2 4.99 6.76 8.51
N ILE A 3 5.32 6.89 7.24
CA ILE A 3 5.02 8.10 6.46
C ILE A 3 3.58 7.95 5.96
N PHE A 4 2.64 8.64 6.62
CA PHE A 4 1.31 8.87 6.07
C PHE A 4 1.46 9.94 4.98
N LYS A 5 1.47 9.56 3.71
CA LYS A 5 1.51 10.53 2.61
C LYS A 5 0.09 10.74 2.11
N ILE A 6 -0.50 11.86 2.51
CA ILE A 6 -1.73 12.34 1.87
C ILE A 6 -1.38 12.66 0.42
N PHE A 7 -1.97 11.90 -0.52
CA PHE A 7 -1.77 12.14 -1.94
C PHE A 7 -2.55 13.40 -2.35
N ARG A 8 -1.83 14.50 -2.60
CA ARG A 8 -2.36 15.64 -3.33
C ARG A 8 -2.34 15.34 -4.83
N GLY A 9 -3.36 14.65 -5.32
CA GLY A 9 -3.44 14.27 -6.73
C GLY A 9 -3.84 15.44 -7.63
N ASN A 10 -2.89 16.00 -8.36
CA ASN A 10 -3.14 16.74 -9.61
C ASN A 10 -1.90 16.68 -10.51
N LYS A 11 -1.41 15.47 -10.82
CA LYS A 11 -0.44 15.26 -11.90
C LYS A 11 -0.66 13.89 -12.54
N LYS A 12 -0.87 13.92 -13.85
CA LYS A 12 -0.78 12.78 -14.77
C LYS A 12 0.48 11.98 -14.43
N TRP A 13 0.30 10.73 -14.02
CA TRP A 13 1.39 9.82 -13.71
C TRP A 13 2.07 9.39 -15.01
N ASP A 14 3.11 10.10 -15.44
CA ASP A 14 3.90 9.72 -16.62
C ASP A 14 4.85 8.58 -16.24
N TRP A 15 4.30 7.37 -16.13
CA TRP A 15 5.05 6.13 -15.96
C TRP A 15 5.73 5.76 -17.29
N LYS A 16 6.72 6.55 -17.74
CA LYS A 16 7.61 6.11 -18.81
C LYS A 16 8.50 4.99 -18.28
N ARG A 17 8.07 3.76 -18.53
CA ARG A 17 8.84 2.55 -18.26
C ARG A 17 9.97 2.44 -19.30
N SER A 18 11.21 2.46 -18.84
CA SER A 18 12.37 2.03 -19.61
C SER A 18 12.37 0.50 -19.66
N GLY A 19 11.83 -0.11 -20.72
CA GLY A 19 11.98 -1.56 -20.96
C GLY A 19 10.89 -2.17 -21.84
N THR A 20 11.31 -2.65 -23.02
CA THR A 20 10.70 -3.59 -23.98
C THR A 20 9.17 -3.78 -23.96
N GLN A 21 8.55 -3.33 -25.06
CA GLN A 21 7.15 -3.52 -25.43
C GLN A 21 6.78 -5.01 -25.47
N ASN A 22 5.84 -5.41 -24.62
CA ASN A 22 4.90 -6.47 -24.94
C ASN A 22 3.53 -5.80 -25.04
N GLU A 23 2.91 -5.86 -26.21
CA GLU A 23 1.57 -5.31 -26.47
C GLU A 23 0.55 -6.03 -25.56
N GLY A 24 -0.15 -5.27 -24.73
CA GLY A 24 -1.19 -5.79 -23.82
C GLY A 24 -1.01 -5.49 -22.33
N GLU A 25 -0.25 -4.46 -21.94
CA GLU A 25 -0.21 -4.04 -20.53
C GLU A 25 -1.54 -3.43 -20.09
N ALA A 26 -2.35 -4.24 -19.40
CA ALA A 26 -3.48 -3.74 -18.66
C ALA A 26 -3.00 -2.78 -17.56
N VAL A 27 -3.60 -1.59 -17.50
CA VAL A 27 -3.43 -0.70 -16.35
C VAL A 27 -3.83 -1.48 -15.09
N PRO A 28 -2.99 -1.51 -14.05
CA PRO A 28 -3.35 -2.16 -12.79
C PRO A 28 -4.69 -1.61 -12.28
N GLU A 29 -5.61 -2.49 -11.91
CA GLU A 29 -6.97 -2.13 -11.47
C GLU A 29 -6.97 -1.09 -10.34
N CYS A 30 -5.98 -1.14 -9.44
CA CYS A 30 -5.83 -0.17 -8.36
C CYS A 30 -5.54 1.26 -8.85
N LEU A 31 -4.87 1.42 -9.99
CA LEU A 31 -4.62 2.72 -10.61
C LEU A 31 -5.89 3.25 -11.28
N SER A 32 -6.64 2.39 -11.98
CA SER A 32 -7.95 2.76 -12.53
C SER A 32 -8.93 3.16 -11.43
N TRP A 33 -8.93 2.47 -10.28
CA TRP A 33 -9.72 2.88 -9.12
C TRP A 33 -9.30 4.25 -8.59
N LEU A 34 -7.98 4.53 -8.46
CA LEU A 34 -7.47 5.83 -8.02
C LEU A 34 -7.85 6.97 -8.97
N ASP A 35 -7.79 6.74 -10.28
CA ASP A 35 -8.14 7.74 -11.30
C ASP A 35 -9.62 8.14 -11.26
N SER A 36 -10.50 7.27 -10.74
CA SER A 36 -11.93 7.57 -10.57
C SER A 36 -12.26 8.40 -9.33
N GLN A 37 -11.28 8.65 -8.44
CA GLN A 37 -11.51 9.39 -7.21
C GLN A 37 -11.38 10.90 -7.42
N LEU A 38 -11.99 11.69 -6.52
CA LEU A 38 -11.82 13.14 -6.55
C LEU A 38 -10.35 13.51 -6.25
N SER A 39 -9.90 14.62 -6.82
CA SER A 39 -8.58 15.17 -6.53
C SER A 39 -8.41 15.36 -5.02
N GLN A 40 -7.28 14.88 -4.48
CA GLN A 40 -6.92 14.99 -3.07
C GLN A 40 -7.89 14.30 -2.09
N SER A 41 -8.68 13.31 -2.53
CA SER A 41 -9.67 12.64 -1.68
C SER A 41 -9.28 11.25 -1.15
N VAL A 42 -8.07 10.77 -1.43
CA VAL A 42 -7.60 9.42 -1.05
C VAL A 42 -6.34 9.51 -0.20
N VAL A 43 -6.36 8.83 0.95
CA VAL A 43 -5.18 8.65 1.81
C VAL A 43 -4.38 7.45 1.34
N PHE A 44 -3.10 7.63 1.04
CA PHE A 44 -2.18 6.52 0.77
C PHE A 44 -1.43 6.14 2.04
N LEU A 45 -1.49 4.87 2.42
CA LEU A 45 -0.79 4.31 3.57
C LEU A 45 0.21 3.25 3.13
N CYS A 46 1.48 3.47 3.46
CA CYS A 46 2.56 2.50 3.23
C CYS A 46 3.64 2.66 4.29
N PHE A 47 4.12 1.53 4.82
CA PHE A 47 5.14 1.50 5.87
C PHE A 47 6.54 1.13 5.34
N GLY A 48 6.72 1.11 4.02
CA GLY A 48 7.99 0.79 3.37
C GLY A 48 8.48 -0.64 3.63
N SER A 49 9.74 -0.90 3.27
CA SER A 49 10.36 -2.23 3.36
C SER A 49 10.63 -2.72 4.78
N LEU A 50 10.58 -1.85 5.78
CA LEU A 50 10.83 -2.19 7.19
C LEU A 50 9.56 -2.24 8.05
N GLY A 51 8.40 -1.85 7.51
CA GLY A 51 7.12 -1.92 8.22
C GLY A 51 6.62 -3.36 8.37
N LEU A 52 6.92 -3.99 9.51
CA LEU A 52 6.51 -5.35 9.84
C LEU A 52 5.57 -5.27 11.04
N PHE A 53 4.36 -5.79 10.89
CA PHE A 53 3.30 -5.68 11.90
C PHE A 53 2.77 -7.06 12.23
N SER A 54 2.40 -7.26 13.50
CA SER A 54 1.64 -8.43 13.91
C SER A 54 0.22 -8.38 13.34
N ILE A 55 -0.49 -9.50 13.39
CA ILE A 55 -1.89 -9.58 12.94
C ILE A 55 -2.76 -8.62 13.76
N GLU A 56 -2.52 -8.51 15.07
CA GLU A 56 -3.24 -7.63 15.99
C GLU A 56 -3.04 -6.15 15.60
N GLN A 57 -1.79 -5.77 15.29
CA GLN A 57 -1.49 -4.40 14.86
C GLN A 57 -2.16 -4.06 13.51
N LEU A 58 -2.15 -5.00 12.55
CA LEU A 58 -2.85 -4.80 11.28
C LEU A 58 -4.37 -4.65 11.47
N LYS A 59 -4.96 -5.40 12.42
CA LYS A 59 -6.39 -5.28 12.77
C LYS A 59 -6.72 -3.89 13.33
N GLU A 60 -5.91 -3.37 14.24
CA GLU A 60 -6.13 -2.03 14.80
C GLU A 60 -6.00 -0.93 13.73
N ILE A 61 -5.03 -1.06 12.82
CA ILE A 61 -4.89 -0.13 11.69
C ILE A 61 -6.12 -0.21 10.78
N ALA A 62 -6.58 -1.42 10.44
CA ALA A 62 -7.78 -1.61 9.61
C ALA A 62 -9.04 -1.03 10.28
N LEU A 63 -9.18 -1.20 11.59
CA LEU A 63 -10.28 -0.61 12.37
C LEU A 63 -10.20 0.92 12.37
N GLY A 64 -9.01 1.50 12.52
CA GLY A 64 -8.79 2.94 12.44
C GLY A 64 -9.18 3.50 11.07
N LEU A 65 -8.74 2.86 9.99
CA LEU A 65 -9.08 3.24 8.61
C LEU A 65 -10.59 3.12 8.34
N LYS A 66 -11.23 2.05 8.83
CA LYS A 66 -12.68 1.86 8.71
C LYS A 66 -13.46 2.98 9.42
N LYS A 67 -12.98 3.43 10.59
CA LYS A 67 -13.63 4.46 11.39
C LYS A 67 -13.37 5.89 10.91
N SER A 68 -12.34 6.11 10.08
CA SER A 68 -11.97 7.48 9.65
C SER A 68 -12.91 8.06 8.60
N ASP A 69 -13.77 7.25 7.99
CA ASP A 69 -14.68 7.66 6.91
C ASP A 69 -13.96 8.35 5.73
N GLN A 70 -12.70 7.97 5.51
CA GLN A 70 -11.86 8.45 4.42
C GLN A 70 -11.67 7.32 3.41
N ARG A 71 -11.62 7.67 2.12
CA ARG A 71 -11.14 6.73 1.10
C ARG A 71 -9.64 6.54 1.28
N PHE A 72 -9.17 5.29 1.23
CA PHE A 72 -7.76 4.98 1.41
C PHE A 72 -7.27 3.91 0.43
N SER A 73 -5.97 3.95 0.14
CA SER A 73 -5.22 2.89 -0.54
C SER A 73 -4.08 2.48 0.40
N TRP A 74 -4.09 1.23 0.86
CA TRP A 74 -3.16 0.73 1.85
C TRP A 74 -2.36 -0.46 1.29
N VAL A 75 -1.03 -0.34 1.31
CA VAL A 75 -0.12 -1.44 1.02
C VAL A 75 0.12 -2.24 2.30
N VAL A 76 -0.49 -3.42 2.38
CA VAL A 76 -0.34 -4.38 3.47
C VAL A 76 0.73 -5.41 3.09
N ARG A 77 1.60 -5.76 4.04
CA ARG A 77 2.54 -6.87 3.88
C ARG A 77 2.08 -8.04 4.73
N ASN A 78 2.35 -9.26 4.28
CA ASN A 78 2.07 -10.45 5.07
C ASN A 78 2.83 -10.35 6.40
N PRO A 79 2.14 -10.57 7.54
CA PRO A 79 2.80 -10.63 8.83
C PRO A 79 3.81 -11.78 8.83
N PRO A 80 4.87 -11.70 9.65
CA PRO A 80 5.80 -12.81 9.82
C PRO A 80 5.04 -14.08 10.19
N SER A 81 5.31 -15.18 9.50
CA SER A 81 4.86 -16.49 9.96
C SER A 81 5.61 -16.84 11.24
N GLU A 82 4.90 -17.18 12.31
CA GLU A 82 5.42 -17.74 13.58
C GLU A 82 6.22 -19.05 13.41
N LYS A 83 6.47 -19.52 12.19
CA LYS A 83 7.19 -20.76 11.90
C LYS A 83 8.31 -20.50 10.89
N HIS A 84 9.50 -20.22 11.42
CA HIS A 84 10.62 -21.15 11.37
C HIS A 84 11.46 -20.90 12.63
N GLY A 85 11.65 -21.96 13.43
CA GLY A 85 12.41 -21.91 14.66
C GLY A 85 13.80 -21.34 14.41
N LEU A 86 14.15 -20.32 15.20
CA LEU A 86 15.53 -19.98 15.50
C LEU A 86 16.14 -21.17 16.25
N ALA A 87 16.52 -22.22 15.53
CA ALA A 87 17.62 -23.07 15.95
C ALA A 87 18.90 -22.28 15.69
N VAL A 88 19.14 -21.27 16.52
CA VAL A 88 20.49 -20.81 16.81
C VAL A 88 20.97 -21.63 18.00
N SER A 89 21.44 -22.84 17.72
CA SER A 89 22.37 -23.51 18.62
C SER A 89 23.68 -22.72 18.56
N ALA A 90 23.97 -22.02 19.64
CA ALA A 90 25.33 -21.59 20.00
C ALA A 90 25.95 -22.65 20.91
#